data_AF-A0A0R0D813-F1
#
_entry.id   AF-A0A0R0D813-F1
#
_cell.length_a   1.000
_cell.length_b   1.000
_cell.length_c   1.000
_cell.angle_alpha   90.00
_cell.angle_beta   90.00
_cell.angle_gamma   90.00
#
_symmetry.space_group_name_H-M   'P 1'
#
loop_
_entity.id
_entity.type
_entity.pdbx_description
1 polymer ?
#
loop_
_entity_poly.entity_id
_entity_poly.type
_entity_poly.pdbx_seq_one_letter_code
_entity_poly.pdbx_strand_id
1 'polypeptide(L)'
;MAAALMVSAALTLGGCTSMGKEAAGNLPEKRNPAMNDALYSAVAALAAIDLDQLDALQAQLGTTLQAQESGQGWQLRKATAGQLGPVALAEVELRSPPAGQAGSPVLLLRLAQPQPMQPLQWPDAVPSAPRPDAPDAPAWWELRLSSSRVLLGLDHSGAQIVSISVRQQR
;
A
#
# COMPACT_ATOMS: atom_id res chain seq x y z
N MET A 1 -42.62 -36.73 63.35
CA MET A 1 -42.92 -38.01 62.68
C MET A 1 -41.96 -38.10 61.49
N ALA A 2 -40.83 -38.80 61.64
CA ALA A 2 -40.62 -40.20 61.18
C ALA A 2 -40.71 -40.31 59.64
N ALA A 3 -39.79 -40.86 58.84
CA ALA A 3 -38.50 -41.55 58.98
C ALA A 3 -37.87 -41.52 57.55
N ALA A 4 -36.60 -41.13 57.33
CA ALA A 4 -35.39 -41.96 57.23
C ALA A 4 -35.39 -43.08 56.16
N LEU A 5 -34.36 -43.05 55.27
CA LEU A 5 -33.49 -44.15 54.76
C LEU A 5 -33.11 -43.90 53.28
N MET A 6 -31.94 -43.32 52.98
CA MET A 6 -30.59 -43.92 52.90
C MET A 6 -30.45 -45.00 51.82
N VAL A 7 -29.67 -44.71 50.77
CA VAL A 7 -28.69 -45.65 50.22
C VAL A 7 -27.39 -44.88 49.92
N SER A 8 -26.32 -45.42 50.48
CA SER A 8 -24.94 -44.96 50.54
C SER A 8 -24.16 -45.20 49.23
N ALA A 9 -23.25 -44.29 48.86
CA ALA A 9 -21.79 -44.47 48.78
C ALA A 9 -21.27 -45.28 47.57
N ALA A 10 -20.11 -45.04 46.94
CA ALA A 10 -18.92 -44.26 47.30
C ALA A 10 -18.09 -43.88 46.05
N LEU A 11 -17.51 -42.68 46.11
CA LEU A 11 -16.12 -42.29 45.80
C LEU A 11 -15.31 -43.00 44.69
N THR A 12 -14.87 -42.21 43.70
CA THR A 12 -13.48 -42.23 43.21
C THR A 12 -12.94 -40.80 43.06
N LEU A 13 -11.68 -40.63 43.48
CA LEU A 13 -10.91 -39.39 43.55
C LEU A 13 -10.49 -38.87 42.16
N GLY A 14 -10.24 -37.55 42.08
CA GLY A 14 -9.41 -36.95 41.04
C GLY A 14 -9.59 -35.44 40.95
N GLY A 15 -8.79 -34.67 41.69
CA GLY A 15 -8.78 -33.22 41.58
C GLY A 15 -8.15 -32.73 40.28
N CYS A 16 -8.53 -31.53 39.83
CA CYS A 16 -7.69 -30.58 39.09
C CYS A 16 -8.42 -29.23 38.97
N THR A 17 -7.88 -28.24 39.68
CA THR A 17 -7.62 -26.86 39.27
C THR A 17 -8.46 -26.21 38.15
N SER A 18 -8.99 -25.03 38.50
CA SER A 18 -8.93 -23.80 37.68
C SER A 18 -9.47 -23.90 36.25
N MET A 19 -10.77 -23.67 36.10
CA MET A 19 -11.31 -23.18 34.83
C MET A 19 -11.25 -21.65 34.83
N GLY A 20 -10.08 -21.12 34.50
CA GLY A 20 -9.96 -19.78 33.95
C GLY A 20 -10.75 -19.77 32.64
N LYS A 21 -11.81 -18.96 32.57
CA LYS A 21 -12.50 -18.72 31.31
C LYS A 21 -11.72 -17.66 30.56
N GLU A 22 -10.87 -18.19 29.69
CA GLU A 22 -10.12 -17.53 28.65
C GLU A 22 -10.99 -16.56 27.82
N ALA A 23 -10.38 -15.42 27.52
CA ALA A 23 -10.56 -14.58 26.32
C ALA A 23 -12.00 -14.19 25.93
N ALA A 24 -12.49 -13.10 26.54
CA ALA A 24 -13.50 -12.26 25.91
C ALA A 24 -12.83 -11.34 24.88
N GLY A 25 -12.86 -11.78 23.62
CA GLY A 25 -13.10 -10.93 22.45
C GLY A 25 -12.09 -9.83 22.14
N ASN A 26 -11.00 -10.20 21.47
CA ASN A 26 -10.50 -9.33 20.41
C ASN A 26 -11.59 -9.31 19.33
N LEU A 27 -12.38 -8.23 19.31
CA LEU A 27 -13.23 -7.88 18.18
C LEU A 27 -12.37 -8.01 16.92
N PRO A 28 -12.84 -8.67 15.85
CA PRO A 28 -12.14 -8.61 14.59
C PRO A 28 -12.15 -7.14 14.17
N GLU A 29 -11.01 -6.47 14.36
CA GLU A 29 -10.65 -5.31 13.58
C GLU A 29 -11.06 -5.64 12.16
N LYS A 30 -12.01 -4.86 11.61
CA LYS A 30 -12.58 -5.05 10.28
C LYS A 30 -11.40 -5.07 9.32
N ARG A 31 -10.85 -6.26 9.01
CA ARG A 31 -9.68 -6.39 8.14
C ARG A 31 -10.08 -5.75 6.84
N ASN A 32 -9.47 -4.60 6.55
CA ASN A 32 -9.74 -3.88 5.34
C ASN A 32 -9.36 -4.82 4.18
N PRO A 33 -10.27 -5.18 3.25
CA PRO A 33 -9.94 -6.09 2.15
C PRO A 33 -8.75 -5.58 1.32
N ALA A 34 -8.48 -4.27 1.33
CA ALA A 34 -7.28 -3.67 0.75
C ALA A 34 -5.95 -4.13 1.36
N MET A 35 -5.91 -4.47 2.66
CA MET A 35 -4.69 -5.00 3.30
C MET A 35 -4.30 -6.39 2.77
N ASN A 36 -5.20 -7.08 2.10
CA ASN A 36 -4.92 -8.34 1.41
C ASN A 36 -4.63 -8.16 -0.08
N ASP A 37 -4.74 -6.93 -0.61
CA ASP A 37 -4.36 -6.64 -1.98
C ASP A 37 -2.84 -6.46 -2.08
N ALA A 38 -2.23 -7.25 -2.96
CA ALA A 38 -0.78 -7.29 -3.11
C ALA A 38 -0.21 -6.01 -3.74
N LEU A 39 -0.98 -5.34 -4.61
CA LEU A 39 -0.56 -4.07 -5.22
C LEU A 39 -0.69 -2.92 -4.23
N TYR A 40 -1.80 -2.83 -3.49
CA TYR A 40 -1.95 -1.84 -2.42
C TYR A 40 -0.80 -1.93 -1.41
N SER A 41 -0.51 -3.15 -0.93
CA SER A 41 0.56 -3.38 0.04
C SER A 41 1.94 -2.98 -0.51
N ALA A 42 2.21 -3.28 -1.78
CA ALA A 42 3.45 -2.90 -2.44
C ALA A 42 3.57 -1.37 -2.60
N VAL A 43 2.47 -0.68 -2.94
CA VAL A 43 2.41 0.78 -3.01
C VAL A 43 2.62 1.41 -1.63
N ALA A 44 2.01 0.86 -0.59
CA ALA A 44 2.21 1.35 0.78
C ALA A 44 3.66 1.19 1.26
N ALA A 45 4.29 0.05 0.98
CA ALA A 45 5.70 -0.16 1.26
C ALA A 45 6.59 0.83 0.50
N LEU A 46 6.31 1.05 -0.80
CA LEU A 46 7.02 2.04 -1.61
C LEU A 46 6.83 3.48 -1.09
N ALA A 47 5.62 3.84 -0.68
CA ALA A 47 5.28 5.16 -0.17
C ALA A 47 5.97 5.50 1.16
N ALA A 48 6.39 4.48 1.91
CA ALA A 48 7.15 4.62 3.15
C ALA A 48 8.66 4.80 2.92
N ILE A 49 9.17 4.55 1.71
CA ILE A 49 10.60 4.71 1.40
C ILE A 49 10.93 6.18 1.24
N ASP A 50 12.09 6.57 1.79
CA ASP A 50 12.66 7.85 1.45
C ASP A 50 13.17 7.83 0.00
N LEU A 51 12.56 8.59 -0.91
CA LEU A 51 12.91 8.59 -2.34
C LEU A 51 14.33 9.12 -2.62
N ASP A 52 14.96 9.80 -1.67
CA ASP A 52 16.39 10.15 -1.76
C ASP A 52 17.32 8.96 -1.43
N GLN A 53 16.80 7.92 -0.74
CA GLN A 53 17.53 6.68 -0.44
C GLN A 53 17.47 5.74 -1.66
N LEU A 54 18.28 6.08 -2.67
CA LEU A 54 18.29 5.42 -3.98
C LEU A 54 18.45 3.90 -3.89
N ASP A 55 19.32 3.39 -3.00
CA ASP A 55 19.56 1.95 -2.86
C ASP A 55 18.31 1.21 -2.33
N ALA A 56 17.61 1.78 -1.35
CA ALA A 56 16.37 1.22 -0.83
C ALA A 56 15.25 1.22 -1.88
N LEU A 57 15.14 2.32 -2.64
CA LEU A 57 14.19 2.43 -3.75
C LEU A 57 14.47 1.40 -4.85
N GLN A 58 15.72 1.27 -5.27
CA GLN A 58 16.14 0.31 -6.29
C GLN A 58 15.90 -1.13 -5.85
N ALA A 59 16.20 -1.46 -4.59
CA ALA A 59 15.92 -2.76 -4.01
C ALA A 59 14.41 -3.06 -3.98
N GLN A 60 13.59 -2.11 -3.54
CA GLN A 60 12.13 -2.25 -3.52
C GLN A 60 11.55 -2.48 -4.92
N LEU A 61 12.12 -1.85 -5.94
CA LEU A 61 11.64 -1.93 -7.32
C LEU A 61 12.32 -3.04 -8.14
N GLY A 62 13.29 -3.76 -7.57
CA GLY A 62 14.06 -4.79 -8.26
C GLY A 62 14.71 -4.29 -9.55
N THR A 63 15.20 -3.05 -9.58
CA THR A 63 15.77 -2.43 -10.78
C THR A 63 16.90 -1.45 -10.44
N THR A 64 17.69 -1.07 -11.44
CA THR A 64 18.77 -0.08 -11.30
C THR A 64 18.41 1.19 -12.05
N LEU A 65 18.35 2.31 -11.34
CA LEU A 65 18.02 3.61 -11.91
C LEU A 65 19.28 4.29 -12.44
N GLN A 66 19.31 4.55 -13.74
CA GLN A 66 20.44 5.19 -14.41
C GLN A 66 20.20 6.69 -14.54
N ALA A 67 21.19 7.49 -14.18
CA ALA A 67 21.16 8.93 -14.44
C ALA A 67 20.97 9.21 -15.93
N GLN A 68 20.16 10.20 -16.25
CA GLN A 68 19.89 10.67 -17.60
C GLN A 68 20.29 12.14 -17.69
N GLU A 69 20.80 12.55 -18.84
CA GLU A 69 20.99 13.97 -19.12
C GLU A 69 19.63 14.65 -19.17
N SER A 70 19.43 15.61 -18.26
CA SER A 70 18.21 16.40 -18.16
C SER A 70 18.60 17.85 -18.39
N GLY A 71 18.23 18.40 -19.54
CA GLY A 71 18.46 19.82 -19.86
C GLY A 71 17.65 20.80 -19.00
N GLN A 72 16.85 20.30 -18.05
CA GLN A 72 15.91 21.09 -17.25
C GLN A 72 16.37 21.27 -15.79
N GLY A 73 17.64 20.99 -15.48
CA GLY A 73 18.22 21.16 -14.14
C GLY A 73 17.84 20.08 -13.13
N TRP A 74 16.64 19.49 -13.24
CA TRP A 74 16.23 18.34 -12.42
C TRP A 74 17.11 17.12 -12.68
N GLN A 75 17.49 16.41 -11.62
CA GLN A 75 18.18 15.14 -11.74
C GLN A 75 17.17 14.06 -12.14
N LEU A 76 17.35 13.53 -13.34
CA LEU A 76 16.50 12.48 -13.88
C LEU A 76 17.21 11.14 -13.78
N ARG A 77 16.55 10.14 -13.22
CA ARG A 77 17.01 8.75 -13.25
C ARG A 77 15.92 7.84 -13.79
N LYS A 78 16.27 6.91 -14.67
CA LYS A 78 15.32 6.03 -15.35
C LYS A 78 15.73 4.56 -15.33
N ALA A 79 14.73 3.69 -15.39
CA ALA A 79 14.86 2.29 -15.78
C ALA A 79 13.72 1.90 -16.71
N THR A 80 13.99 1.03 -17.69
CA THR A 80 13.00 0.54 -18.67
C THR A 80 12.21 -0.67 -18.19
N ALA A 81 12.49 -1.17 -16.98
CA ALA A 81 11.79 -2.27 -16.36
C ALA A 81 11.93 -2.20 -14.83
N GLY A 82 11.06 -2.91 -14.13
CA GLY A 82 11.10 -3.08 -12.67
C GLY A 82 9.90 -3.89 -12.19
N GLN A 83 9.72 -3.97 -10.88
CA GLN A 83 8.59 -4.65 -10.25
C GLN A 83 8.07 -3.82 -9.08
N LEU A 84 6.77 -3.90 -8.84
CA LEU A 84 6.10 -3.35 -7.67
C LEU A 84 5.24 -4.45 -7.05
N GLY A 85 5.80 -5.15 -6.05
CA GLY A 85 5.22 -6.41 -5.58
C GLY A 85 5.08 -7.40 -6.75
N PRO A 86 3.88 -7.94 -7.03
CA PRO A 86 3.69 -8.86 -8.15
C PRO A 86 3.53 -8.18 -9.53
N VAL A 87 3.50 -6.84 -9.59
CA VAL A 87 3.19 -6.10 -10.83
C VAL A 87 4.47 -5.69 -11.54
N ALA A 88 4.61 -6.08 -12.81
CA ALA A 88 5.73 -5.65 -13.66
C ALA A 88 5.58 -4.19 -14.10
N LEU A 89 6.69 -3.47 -14.16
CA LEU A 89 6.78 -2.07 -14.59
C LEU A 89 7.44 -2.00 -15.97
N ALA A 90 6.90 -1.16 -16.85
CA ALA A 90 7.47 -0.86 -18.17
C ALA A 90 8.35 0.39 -18.17
N GLU A 91 8.27 1.23 -17.14
CA GLU A 91 9.21 2.32 -16.90
C GLU A 91 9.15 2.75 -15.44
N VAL A 92 10.31 3.10 -14.92
CA VAL A 92 10.50 3.76 -13.63
C VAL A 92 11.27 5.04 -13.89
N GLU A 93 10.74 6.15 -13.40
CA GLU A 93 11.35 7.46 -13.53
C GLU A 93 11.36 8.17 -12.18
N LEU A 94 12.55 8.52 -11.71
CA LEU A 94 12.75 9.36 -10.53
C LEU A 94 13.22 10.74 -10.97
N ARG A 95 12.48 11.77 -10.56
CA ARG A 95 12.85 13.17 -10.72
C ARG A 95 13.18 13.74 -9.35
N SER A 96 14.44 14.11 -9.14
CA SER A 96 14.89 14.75 -7.91
C SER A 96 15.26 16.20 -8.18
N PRO A 97 14.99 17.11 -7.23
CA PRO A 97 15.49 18.47 -7.34
C PRO A 97 17.03 18.46 -7.39
N PRO A 98 17.65 19.51 -7.95
CA PRO A 98 19.10 19.67 -7.88
C PRO A 98 19.56 19.66 -6.41
N ALA A 99 20.76 19.13 -6.16
CA ALA A 99 21.32 19.09 -4.80
C ALA A 99 21.33 20.50 -4.16
N GLY A 100 20.84 20.59 -2.93
CA GLY A 100 20.75 21.86 -2.19
C GLY A 100 19.60 22.77 -2.60
N GLN A 101 18.73 22.37 -3.54
CA GLN A 101 17.53 23.14 -3.89
C GLN A 101 16.29 22.59 -3.20
N ALA A 102 15.36 23.50 -2.91
CA ALA A 102 14.06 23.13 -2.36
C ALA A 102 13.24 22.35 -3.39
N GLY A 103 12.57 21.31 -2.94
CA GLY A 103 11.72 20.45 -3.76
C GLY A 103 11.60 19.07 -3.16
N SER A 104 10.57 18.33 -3.57
CA SER A 104 10.39 16.93 -3.18
C SER A 104 10.65 16.06 -4.41
N PRO A 105 11.40 14.95 -4.27
CA PRO A 105 11.52 13.97 -5.33
C PRO A 105 10.13 13.42 -5.72
N VAL A 106 9.99 13.11 -7.01
CA VAL A 106 8.78 12.51 -7.58
C VAL A 106 9.19 11.24 -8.31
N LEU A 107 8.58 10.13 -7.89
CA LEU A 107 8.68 8.84 -8.57
C LEU A 107 7.45 8.67 -9.48
N LEU A 108 7.70 8.21 -10.70
CA LEU A 108 6.70 7.91 -11.71
C LEU A 108 6.91 6.47 -12.17
N LEU A 109 5.87 5.65 -12.06
CA LEU A 109 5.86 4.26 -12.47
C LEU A 109 4.85 4.08 -13.59
N ARG A 110 5.27 3.49 -14.71
CA ARG A 110 4.34 2.99 -15.74
C ARG A 110 4.24 1.48 -15.60
N LEU A 111 3.02 0.97 -15.49
CA LEU A 111 2.78 -0.46 -15.36
C LEU A 111 2.94 -1.13 -16.73
N ALA A 112 3.54 -2.31 -16.76
CA ALA A 112 3.71 -3.06 -18.01
C ALA A 112 2.39 -3.61 -18.55
N GLN A 113 1.45 -3.91 -17.65
CA GLN A 113 0.08 -4.28 -17.95
C GLN A 113 -0.86 -3.50 -17.02
N PRO A 114 -1.97 -2.95 -17.52
CA PRO A 114 -2.95 -2.26 -16.68
C PRO A 114 -3.49 -3.19 -15.57
N GLN A 115 -3.81 -2.61 -14.42
CA GLN A 115 -4.35 -3.34 -13.26
C GLN A 115 -5.77 -2.87 -12.96
N PRO A 116 -6.69 -3.77 -12.57
CA PRO A 116 -8.08 -3.39 -12.32
C PRO A 116 -8.16 -2.34 -11.21
N MET A 117 -8.85 -1.24 -11.49
CA MET A 117 -9.18 -0.24 -10.48
C MET A 117 -10.42 -0.68 -9.71
N GLN A 118 -10.23 -1.12 -8.48
CA GLN A 118 -11.33 -1.48 -7.57
C GLN A 118 -11.32 -0.51 -6.37
N PRO A 119 -12.29 0.42 -6.27
CA PRO A 119 -12.32 1.43 -5.20
C PRO A 119 -12.16 0.87 -3.78
N LEU A 120 -12.71 -0.31 -3.51
CA LEU A 120 -12.63 -0.97 -2.21
C LEU A 120 -11.22 -1.44 -1.83
N GLN A 121 -10.32 -1.60 -2.81
CA GLN A 121 -8.91 -1.95 -2.60
C GLN A 121 -8.04 -0.71 -2.32
N TRP A 122 -8.59 0.48 -2.49
CA TRP A 122 -7.90 1.76 -2.30
C TRP A 122 -8.65 2.60 -1.27
N PRO A 123 -8.58 2.21 0.02
CA PRO A 123 -9.22 2.95 1.09
C PRO A 123 -8.68 4.37 1.12
N ASP A 124 -9.54 5.32 1.43
CA ASP A 124 -9.21 6.75 1.54
C ASP A 124 -8.70 7.39 0.24
N ALA A 125 -8.77 6.66 -0.88
CA ALA A 125 -8.42 7.21 -2.17
C ALA A 125 -9.55 8.11 -2.70
N VAL A 126 -9.20 9.37 -2.98
CA VAL A 126 -10.12 10.40 -3.43
C VAL A 126 -9.96 10.59 -4.94
N PRO A 127 -11.02 10.41 -5.75
CA PRO A 127 -10.96 10.69 -7.18
C PRO A 127 -10.73 12.19 -7.41
N SER A 128 -9.85 12.53 -8.35
CA SER A 128 -9.73 13.91 -8.81
C SER A 128 -10.88 14.27 -9.73
N ALA A 129 -11.39 15.50 -9.58
CA ALA A 129 -12.27 16.08 -10.58
C ALA A 129 -11.53 16.22 -11.93
N PRO A 130 -12.23 16.08 -13.07
CA PRO A 130 -11.69 16.41 -14.38
C PRO A 130 -11.13 17.83 -14.39
N ARG A 131 -9.96 18.02 -14.98
CA ARG A 131 -9.34 19.34 -15.09
C ARG A 131 -10.07 20.14 -16.17
N PRO A 132 -10.70 21.28 -15.84
CA PRO A 132 -11.42 22.08 -16.84
C PRO A 132 -10.46 22.68 -17.89
N ASP A 133 -9.19 22.87 -17.52
CA ASP A 133 -8.12 23.37 -18.36
C ASP A 133 -7.37 22.27 -19.13
N ALA A 134 -7.65 21.00 -18.85
CA ALA A 134 -7.02 19.85 -19.49
C ALA A 134 -8.02 18.67 -19.59
N PRO A 135 -9.02 18.76 -20.49
CA PRO A 135 -10.09 17.76 -20.61
C PRO A 135 -9.58 16.37 -21.00
N ASP A 136 -8.43 16.30 -21.67
CA ASP A 136 -7.79 15.04 -22.07
C ASP A 136 -6.87 14.47 -20.99
N ALA A 137 -6.73 15.15 -19.84
CA ALA A 137 -5.92 14.62 -18.75
C ALA A 137 -6.59 13.35 -18.19
N PRO A 138 -5.86 12.23 -18.08
CA PRO A 138 -6.41 11.00 -17.56
C PRO A 138 -6.91 11.20 -16.12
N ALA A 139 -8.03 10.55 -15.80
CA ALA A 139 -8.53 10.52 -14.44
C ALA A 139 -7.47 9.91 -13.51
N TRP A 140 -7.43 10.37 -12.27
CA TRP A 140 -6.53 9.83 -11.26
C TRP A 140 -7.18 9.85 -9.90
N TRP A 141 -6.74 8.94 -9.04
CA TRP A 141 -7.15 8.87 -7.64
C TRP A 141 -5.96 9.22 -6.76
N GLU A 142 -6.21 10.04 -5.75
CA GLU A 142 -5.22 10.42 -4.74
C GLU A 142 -5.36 9.58 -3.50
N LEU A 143 -4.26 9.12 -2.91
CA LEU A 143 -4.26 8.67 -1.52
C LEU A 143 -3.03 9.19 -0.79
N ARG A 144 -3.17 9.33 0.53
CA ARG A 144 -2.08 9.70 1.43
C ARG A 144 -1.65 8.46 2.19
N LEU A 145 -0.42 8.02 1.94
CA LEU A 145 0.18 6.87 2.60
C LEU A 145 1.47 7.32 3.26
N SER A 146 1.58 7.11 4.58
CA SER A 146 2.72 7.60 5.36
C SER A 146 2.90 9.11 5.18
N SER A 147 4.11 9.57 4.87
CA SER A 147 4.46 10.95 4.53
C SER A 147 4.41 11.22 3.00
N SER A 148 3.76 10.37 2.23
CA SER A 148 3.73 10.45 0.76
C SER A 148 2.32 10.65 0.22
N ARG A 149 2.23 11.48 -0.82
CA ARG A 149 1.06 11.58 -1.70
C ARG A 149 1.26 10.60 -2.85
N VAL A 150 0.30 9.71 -3.03
CA VAL A 150 0.28 8.71 -4.11
C VAL A 150 -0.84 9.04 -5.08
N LEU A 151 -0.54 9.02 -6.37
CA LEU A 151 -1.52 9.18 -7.44
C LEU A 151 -1.62 7.88 -8.23
N LEU A 152 -2.82 7.36 -8.38
CA LEU A 152 -3.14 6.24 -9.27
C LEU A 152 -3.66 6.83 -10.57
N GLY A 153 -2.86 6.80 -11.63
CA GLY A 153 -3.28 7.23 -12.95
C GLY A 153 -4.10 6.15 -13.62
N LEU A 154 -5.26 6.54 -14.15
CA LEU A 154 -6.20 5.63 -14.78
C LEU A 154 -6.15 5.73 -16.30
N ASP A 155 -6.61 4.66 -16.96
CA ASP A 155 -6.89 4.69 -18.39
C ASP A 155 -8.11 5.58 -18.70
N HIS A 156 -8.41 5.75 -19.99
CA HIS A 156 -9.51 6.62 -20.42
C HIS A 156 -10.90 6.13 -19.95
N SER A 157 -11.03 4.82 -19.67
CA SER A 157 -12.28 4.27 -19.10
C SER A 157 -12.43 4.51 -17.59
N GLY A 158 -11.34 4.82 -16.90
CA GLY A 158 -11.30 4.92 -15.43
C GLY A 158 -11.35 3.56 -14.73
N ALA A 159 -11.31 2.45 -15.46
CA ALA A 159 -11.44 1.10 -14.92
C ALA A 159 -10.09 0.43 -14.65
N GLN A 160 -8.99 0.98 -15.18
CA GLN A 160 -7.67 0.37 -15.06
C GLN A 160 -6.64 1.38 -14.56
N ILE A 161 -5.82 0.98 -13.59
CA ILE A 161 -4.60 1.66 -13.18
C ILE A 161 -3.53 1.39 -14.22
N VAL A 162 -2.97 2.45 -14.80
CA VAL A 162 -1.91 2.39 -15.82
C VAL A 162 -0.59 3.00 -15.34
N SER A 163 -0.65 3.87 -14.33
CA SER A 163 0.52 4.49 -13.74
C SER A 163 0.33 4.76 -12.26
N ILE A 164 1.45 4.87 -11.54
CA ILE A 164 1.48 5.24 -10.13
C ILE A 164 2.53 6.34 -9.97
N SER A 165 2.17 7.42 -9.30
CA SER A 165 3.12 8.47 -8.90
C SER A 165 3.23 8.53 -7.39
N VAL A 166 4.45 8.65 -6.88
CA VAL A 166 4.71 8.85 -5.45
C VAL A 166 5.50 10.15 -5.29
N ARG A 167 5.00 11.05 -4.44
CA ARG A 167 5.68 12.28 -4.07
C ARG A 167 5.68 12.42 -2.56
N GLN A 168 6.85 12.64 -1.99
CA GLN A 168 6.96 12.91 -0.56
C GLN A 168 6.42 14.29 -0.21
N GLN A 169 5.77 14.39 0.95
CA GLN A 169 5.41 15.65 1.57
C GLN A 169 6.47 15.96 2.63
N ARG A 170 7.23 17.02 2.41
CA ARG A 170 8.28 17.53 3.29
C ARG A 170 7.86 18.89 3.82
#